data_AF-A0A7W1FUT1-F1
#
_entry.id   AF-A0A7W1FUT1-F1
#
_cell.length_a   1.000
_cell.length_b   1.000
_cell.length_c   1.000
_cell.angle_alpha   90.00
_cell.angle_beta   90.00
_cell.angle_gamma   90.00
#
_symmetry.space_group_name_H-M   'P 1'
#
loop_
_entity.id
_entity.type
_entity.pdbx_description
1 polymer ?
#
loop_
_entity_poly.entity_id
_entity_poly.type
_entity_poly.pdbx_seq_one_letter_code
_entity_poly.pdbx_strand_id
1 'polypeptide(L)' 'FTHLVVVGSSAGGIGAPSGLVSSLPEDFDAPIVVAQHLDPNRESHLQEILARRSPLPVNTSAGDST' A
#
# COMPACT_ATOMS: atom_id res chain seq x y z
N PHE A 1 14.84 0.64 11.24
CA PHE A 1 14.51 -0.62 10.54
C PHE A 1 15.73 -1.11 9.79
N THR A 2 16.01 -2.41 9.87
CA THR A 2 17.05 -3.09 9.07
C THR A 2 16.48 -3.77 7.83
N HIS A 3 15.15 -3.80 7.70
CA HIS A 3 14.41 -4.48 6.63
C HIS A 3 13.31 -3.59 6.07
N LEU A 4 12.92 -3.84 4.82
CA LEU A 4 11.83 -3.19 4.09
C LEU A 4 11.03 -4.27 3.35
N VAL A 5 9.70 -4.17 3.40
CA VAL A 5 8.82 -5.03 2.61
C VAL A 5 8.29 -4.24 1.43
N VAL A 6 8.46 -4.77 0.22
CA VAL A 6 7.93 -4.17 -1.02
C VAL A 6 6.95 -5.13 -1.66
N VAL A 7 5.75 -4.64 -1.97
CA VAL A 7 4.65 -5.42 -2.54
C VAL A 7 4.25 -4.80 -3.87
N GLY A 8 4.46 -5.55 -4.96
CA GLY A 8 3.99 -5.18 -6.29
C GLY A 8 2.67 -5.86 -6.63
N SER A 9 1.70 -5.10 -7.14
CA SER A 9 0.42 -5.64 -7.60
C SER A 9 -0.09 -4.93 -8.85
N SER A 10 -0.88 -5.64 -9.68
CA SER A 10 -1.42 -5.10 -10.93
C SER A 10 -2.79 -5.73 -11.25
N ALA A 11 -2.84 -6.73 -12.13
CA ALA A 11 -4.08 -7.29 -12.71
C ALA A 11 -5.04 -7.99 -11.72
N GLY A 12 -4.65 -8.17 -10.45
CA GLY A 12 -5.49 -8.74 -9.39
C GLY A 12 -6.33 -7.73 -8.61
N GLY A 13 -6.22 -6.44 -8.93
CA GLY A 13 -6.91 -5.37 -8.22
C GLY A 13 -6.45 -5.19 -6.78
N ILE A 14 -7.20 -4.41 -6.02
CA ILE A 14 -6.87 -3.98 -4.65
C ILE A 14 -7.07 -5.08 -3.58
N GLY A 15 -7.60 -6.24 -3.94
CA GLY A 15 -7.99 -7.29 -2.98
C GLY A 15 -6.81 -7.88 -2.22
N ALA A 16 -5.75 -8.23 -2.94
CA ALA A 16 -4.53 -8.78 -2.35
C ALA A 16 -3.82 -7.79 -1.40
N PRO A 17 -3.51 -6.54 -1.81
CA PRO A 17 -2.91 -5.58 -0.89
C PRO A 17 -3.84 -5.24 0.28
N SER A 18 -5.17 -5.20 0.07
CA SER A 18 -6.14 -5.02 1.16
C SER A 18 -6.10 -6.15 2.18
N GLY A 19 -6.08 -7.41 1.73
CA GLY A 19 -6.00 -8.57 2.61
C GLY A 19 -4.68 -8.63 3.38
N LEU A 20 -3.57 -8.29 2.71
CA LEU A 20 -2.26 -8.20 3.34
C LEU A 20 -2.28 -7.17 4.48
N VAL A 21 -2.63 -5.91 4.21
CA VAL A 21 -2.54 -4.86 5.23
C VAL A 21 -3.51 -5.09 6.40
N SER A 22 -4.66 -5.72 6.17
CA SER A 22 -5.59 -6.11 7.24
C SER A 22 -5.11 -7.23 8.14
N SER A 23 -4.12 -8.02 7.69
CA SER A 23 -3.59 -9.15 8.46
C SER A 23 -2.37 -8.78 9.32
N LEU A 24 -1.84 -7.56 9.17
CA LEU A 24 -0.66 -7.13 9.89
C LEU A 24 -0.99 -6.76 11.34
N PRO A 25 -0.08 -6.98 12.28
CA PRO A 25 -0.22 -6.44 13.62
C PRO A 25 0.07 -4.93 13.62
N GLU A 26 -0.43 -4.22 14.63
CA GLU A 26 -0.24 -2.76 14.80
C GLU A 26 1.21 -2.37 15.08
N ASP A 27 2.03 -3.30 15.58
CA ASP A 27 3.43 -3.14 15.95
C ASP A 27 4.39 -3.77 14.93
N PHE A 28 3.95 -3.99 13.69
CA PHE A 28 4.75 -4.60 12.65
C PHE A 28 6.10 -3.87 12.43
N ASP A 29 7.21 -4.56 12.70
CA ASP A 29 8.56 -3.98 12.81
C ASP A 29 9.28 -3.79 11.44
N ALA A 30 8.54 -3.38 10.41
CA ALA A 30 9.14 -2.95 9.15
C ALA A 30 8.21 -2.01 8.37
N PRO A 31 8.77 -1.01 7.66
CA PRO A 31 8.01 -0.24 6.68
C PRO A 31 7.55 -1.15 5.53
N ILE A 32 6.40 -0.81 4.95
CA ILE A 32 5.82 -1.50 3.80
C ILE A 32 5.57 -0.50 2.69
N VAL A 33 6.08 -0.81 1.50
CA VAL A 33 5.80 -0.05 0.27
C VAL A 33 4.92 -0.90 -0.63
N VAL A 34 3.75 -0.38 -0.98
CA VAL A 34 2.81 -1.03 -1.90
C VAL A 34 2.83 -0.28 -3.23
N ALA A 35 3.36 -0.92 -4.26
CA ALA A 35 3.36 -0.43 -5.63
C ALA A 35 2.23 -1.13 -6.42
N GLN A 36 1.10 -0.43 -6.58
CA GLN A 36 -0.03 -0.90 -7.37
C GLN A 36 -0.01 -0.22 -8.74
N HIS A 37 -0.06 -1.01 -9.81
CA HIS A 37 -0.31 -0.49 -11.15
C HIS A 37 -1.75 0.05 -11.21
N LEU A 38 -1.89 1.34 -11.50
CA LEU A 38 -3.14 2.08 -11.59
C LEU A 38 -3.27 2.71 -12.98
N ASP A 39 -4.50 2.98 -13.41
CA ASP A 39 -4.73 3.79 -14.61
C ASP A 39 -4.32 5.25 -14.31
N PRO A 40 -3.34 5.82 -15.04
CA PRO A 40 -2.86 7.17 -14.79
C PRO A 40 -3.91 8.25 -15.11
N ASN A 41 -4.96 7.93 -15.87
CA ASN A 41 -6.02 8.87 -16.24
C ASN A 41 -7.15 8.92 -15.20
N ARG A 42 -7.05 8.14 -14.12
CA ARG A 42 -8.06 8.07 -13.08
C ARG A 42 -7.46 8.41 -11.73
N GLU A 43 -8.19 9.21 -10.97
CA GLU A 43 -7.86 9.44 -9.57
C GLU A 43 -7.86 8.10 -8.80
N SER A 44 -6.85 7.92 -7.96
CA SER A 44 -6.68 6.70 -7.18
C SER A 44 -7.18 6.89 -5.75
N HIS A 45 -8.11 6.03 -5.34
CA HIS A 45 -8.56 5.93 -3.95
C HIS A 45 -7.77 4.89 -3.14
N LEU A 46 -6.60 4.46 -3.63
CA LEU A 46 -5.85 3.34 -3.05
C LEU A 46 -5.47 3.61 -1.59
N GLN A 47 -4.96 4.81 -1.28
CA GLN A 47 -4.59 5.20 0.08
C GLN A 47 -5.77 5.03 1.03
N GLU A 48 -6.93 5.59 0.68
CA GLU A 48 -8.12 5.58 1.55
C GLU A 48 -8.67 4.17 1.74
N ILE A 49 -8.62 3.35 0.70
CA ILE A 49 -9.05 1.95 0.75
C ILE A 49 -8.16 1.13 1.69
N LEU A 50 -6.84 1.28 1.57
CA LEU A 50 -5.89 0.57 2.41
C LEU A 50 -5.89 1.11 3.84
N ALA A 51 -6.00 2.43 4.04
CA ALA A 51 -6.07 3.07 5.36
C ALA A 51 -7.25 2.58 6.18
N ARG A 52 -8.43 2.40 5.57
CA ARG A 52 -9.62 1.85 6.25
C ARG A 52 -9.45 0.40 6.72
N ARG A 53 -8.47 -0.31 6.16
CA ARG A 53 -8.28 -1.75 6.33
C ARG A 53 -7.01 -2.10 7.10
N SER A 54 -6.11 -1.15 7.27
CA SER A 54 -4.80 -1.32 7.87
C SER A 54 -4.83 -0.82 9.32
N PRO A 55 -4.23 -1.56 10.27
CA PRO A 55 -3.96 -1.02 11.60
C PRO A 55 -2.76 -0.04 11.58
N LEU A 56 -1.91 -0.12 10.55
CA LEU A 56 -0.78 0.78 10.35
C LEU A 56 -1.21 2.05 9.58
N PRO A 57 -0.57 3.20 9.83
CA PRO A 57 -0.83 4.42 9.07
C PRO A 57 -0.47 4.26 7.59
N VAL A 58 -1.35 4.69 6.70
CA VAL A 58 -1.16 4.58 5.25
C VAL A 58 -1.10 5.98 4.64
N ASN A 59 -0.02 6.25 3.90
CA ASN A 59 0.21 7.50 3.21
C ASN A 59 0.61 7.24 1.76
N THR A 60 0.23 8.15 0.86
CA THR A 60 0.76 8.16 -0.50
C THR A 60 2.18 8.70 -0.49
N SER A 61 3.12 8.01 -1.13
CA SER A 61 4.45 8.56 -1.38
C SER A 61 4.37 9.68 -2.40
N ALA A 62 4.93 10.85 -2.10
CA ALA A 62 5.14 11.87 -3.13
C ALA A 62 6.08 11.28 -4.19
N GLY A 63 5.61 11.15 -5.43
CA GLY A 63 6.47 10.78 -6.54
C GLY A 63 7.39 11.96 -6.86
N ASP A 64 8.68 11.81 -6.64
CA ASP A 64 9.65 12.71 -7.25
C ASP A 64 9.78 12.33 -8.73
N SER A 65 9.45 13.26 -9.62
CA SER A 65 9.58 13.07 -11.07
C SER A 65 10.88 13.67 -11.62
N THR A 66 11.87 13.93 -10.76
CA THR A 66 13.16 14.51 -11.14
C THR A 66 14.17 13.44 -11.57
#